data_AF-A0A8J5TPG9-F1
#
_entry.id   AF-A0A8J5TPG9-F1
#
_cell.length_a   1.000
_cell.length_b   1.000
_cell.length_c   1.000
_cell.angle_alpha   90.00
_cell.angle_beta   90.00
_cell.angle_gamma   90.00
#
_symmetry.space_group_name_H-M   'P 1'
#
loop_
_entity.id
_entity.type
_entity.pdbx_description
1 polymer ?
#
loop_
_entity_poly.entity_id
_entity_poly.type
_entity_poly.pdbx_seq_one_letter_code
_entity_poly.pdbx_strand_id
1 'polypeptide(L)'
;MHRAKGLDLSHLDFTSLPIRDIPDAFATFAGSKLGFTQYEHHFIPKEELEPEYDSSLKLCPEAMLKYRYLKRATHLYHNAQENGKFAREAFLAEAKVYETLLKNPHPNIAKYWGCHVVNGSIRGLVLSKYAMTLEERVRTGVPLDTELCLKEIKDGIEHLHSLGLTHNDIHQRNIIMDAADRPVIIDFDTCVS
;
A
#
# COMPACT_ATOMS: atom_id res chain seq x y z
N MET A 1 -18.21 -19.12 18.41
CA MET A 1 -16.97 -18.78 17.68
C MET A 1 -15.98 -19.94 17.84
N HIS A 2 -16.07 -20.96 17.00
CA HIS A 2 -15.12 -22.09 17.04
C HIS A 2 -13.81 -21.64 16.41
N ARG A 3 -12.76 -21.45 17.21
CA ARG A 3 -11.38 -21.41 16.70
C ARG A 3 -11.12 -22.75 16.01
N ALA A 4 -10.76 -22.72 14.73
CA ALA A 4 -10.22 -23.89 14.04
C ALA A 4 -8.89 -24.26 14.72
N LYS A 5 -8.96 -25.14 15.73
CA LYS A 5 -7.79 -25.79 16.30
C LYS A 5 -7.35 -26.84 15.26
N GLY A 6 -6.15 -26.68 14.70
CA GLY A 6 -5.46 -27.76 13.97
C GLY A 6 -5.14 -27.54 12.50
N LEU A 7 -5.28 -26.33 11.94
CA LEU A 7 -4.81 -26.08 10.57
C LEU A 7 -3.29 -25.83 10.58
N ASP A 8 -2.52 -26.88 10.27
CA ASP A 8 -1.07 -26.78 10.07
C ASP A 8 -0.75 -26.30 8.66
N LEU A 9 -0.25 -25.06 8.56
CA LEU A 9 0.13 -24.40 7.31
C LEU A 9 1.61 -24.61 6.96
N SER A 10 2.38 -25.37 7.75
CA SER A 10 3.82 -25.58 7.50
C SER A 10 4.13 -26.26 6.16
N HIS A 11 3.15 -26.97 5.60
CA HIS A 11 3.24 -27.61 4.29
C HIS A 11 2.80 -26.71 3.12
N LEU A 12 2.42 -25.46 3.41
CA LEU A 12 1.98 -24.50 2.41
C LEU A 12 3.17 -23.63 2.00
N ASP A 13 3.76 -23.95 0.85
CA ASP A 13 4.86 -23.17 0.27
C ASP A 13 4.48 -22.67 -1.14
N PHE A 14 4.37 -21.35 -1.27
CA PHE A 14 4.09 -20.66 -2.53
C PHE A 14 5.30 -19.91 -3.10
N THR A 15 6.44 -19.96 -2.41
CA THR A 15 7.60 -19.11 -2.71
C THR A 15 8.17 -19.34 -4.10
N SER A 16 7.94 -20.53 -4.67
CA SER A 16 8.42 -20.93 -6.00
C SER A 16 7.35 -20.86 -7.09
N LEU A 17 6.09 -20.54 -6.76
CA LEU A 17 5.00 -20.54 -7.73
C LEU A 17 4.85 -19.17 -8.41
N PRO A 18 4.58 -19.14 -9.72
CA PRO A 18 4.05 -17.94 -10.37
C PRO A 18 2.77 -17.48 -9.66
N ILE A 19 2.60 -16.16 -9.50
CA ILE A 19 1.44 -15.58 -8.77
C ILE A 19 0.09 -16.10 -9.29
N ARG A 20 -0.01 -16.36 -10.59
CA ARG A 20 -1.22 -16.91 -11.23
C ARG A 20 -1.57 -18.35 -10.80
N ASP A 21 -0.59 -19.12 -10.31
CA ASP A 21 -0.73 -20.53 -9.95
C ASP A 21 -0.92 -20.69 -8.42
N ILE A 22 -0.72 -19.62 -7.64
CA ILE A 22 -0.94 -19.60 -6.18
C ILE A 22 -2.39 -19.95 -5.80
N PRO A 23 -3.43 -19.41 -6.47
CA PRO A 23 -4.82 -19.75 -6.13
C PRO A 23 -5.12 -21.24 -6.25
N ASP A 24 -4.67 -21.89 -7.34
CA ASP A 24 -4.88 -23.32 -7.57
C ASP A 24 -4.14 -24.18 -6.53
N ALA A 25 -2.91 -23.80 -6.19
CA ALA A 25 -2.11 -24.49 -5.18
C ALA A 25 -2.72 -24.36 -3.78
N PHE A 26 -3.20 -23.16 -3.42
CA PHE A 26 -3.93 -22.94 -2.17
C PHE A 26 -5.23 -23.73 -2.13
N ALA A 27 -5.99 -23.74 -3.23
CA ALA A 27 -7.25 -24.45 -3.32
C ALA A 27 -7.07 -25.96 -3.21
N THR A 28 -6.01 -26.51 -3.83
CA THR A 28 -5.61 -27.93 -3.68
C THR A 28 -5.28 -28.26 -2.23
N PHE A 29 -4.47 -27.43 -1.57
CA PHE A 29 -4.17 -27.58 -0.15
C PHE A 29 -5.44 -27.53 0.71
N ALA A 30 -6.28 -26.50 0.53
CA ALA A 30 -7.52 -26.31 1.26
C ALA A 30 -8.50 -27.46 1.03
N GLY A 31 -8.65 -27.96 -0.19
CA GLY A 31 -9.46 -29.15 -0.50
C GLY A 31 -8.98 -30.38 0.26
N SER A 32 -7.65 -30.61 0.30
CA SER A 32 -7.06 -31.76 1.00
C SER A 32 -7.19 -31.72 2.52
N LYS A 33 -7.29 -30.53 3.13
CA LYS A 33 -7.30 -30.35 4.59
C LYS A 33 -8.68 -29.99 5.17
N LEU A 34 -9.52 -29.31 4.39
CA LEU A 34 -10.79 -28.73 4.83
C LEU A 34 -11.99 -29.31 4.07
N GLY A 35 -11.79 -30.18 3.07
CA GLY A 35 -12.87 -30.88 2.38
C GLY A 35 -13.64 -30.04 1.36
N PHE A 36 -13.09 -28.91 0.92
CA PHE A 36 -13.65 -28.15 -0.20
C PHE A 36 -13.49 -28.93 -1.50
N THR A 37 -14.60 -29.21 -2.19
CA THR A 37 -14.62 -29.97 -3.45
C THR A 37 -14.78 -29.10 -4.68
N GLN A 38 -15.13 -27.83 -4.50
CA GLN A 38 -15.29 -26.83 -5.56
C GLN A 38 -14.80 -25.48 -5.06
N TYR A 39 -14.15 -24.75 -5.96
CA TYR A 39 -13.73 -23.37 -5.77
C TYR A 39 -13.83 -22.67 -7.13
N GLU A 40 -14.11 -21.37 -7.09
CA GLU A 40 -14.12 -20.52 -8.27
C GLU A 40 -13.04 -19.46 -8.11
N HIS A 41 -12.23 -19.29 -9.16
CA HIS A 41 -11.23 -18.24 -9.22
C HIS A 41 -11.75 -17.08 -10.04
N HIS A 42 -11.95 -15.95 -9.39
CA HIS A 42 -12.26 -14.70 -10.07
C HIS A 42 -10.98 -13.89 -10.23
N PHE A 43 -10.38 -13.99 -11.41
CA PHE A 43 -9.32 -13.08 -11.81
C PHE A 43 -9.93 -11.73 -12.16
N ILE A 44 -9.43 -10.68 -11.53
CA ILE A 44 -9.77 -9.31 -11.90
C ILE A 44 -8.67 -8.85 -12.87
N PRO A 45 -9.00 -8.57 -14.14
CA PRO A 45 -8.07 -8.01 -15.11
C PRO A 45 -7.38 -6.75 -14.54
N LYS A 46 -6.11 -6.54 -14.88
CA LYS A 46 -5.37 -5.34 -14.42
C LYS A 46 -6.04 -4.06 -14.90
N GLU A 47 -6.67 -4.13 -16.05
CA GLU A 47 -7.42 -3.06 -16.69
C GLU A 47 -8.65 -2.64 -15.85
N GLU A 48 -9.19 -3.55 -15.02
CA GLU A 48 -10.27 -3.25 -14.08
C GLU A 48 -9.77 -2.59 -12.78
N LEU A 49 -8.46 -2.59 -12.54
CA LEU A 49 -7.81 -1.98 -11.37
C LEU A 49 -7.13 -0.65 -11.69
N GLU A 50 -6.65 -0.48 -12.91
CA GLU A 50 -5.85 0.66 -13.32
C GLU A 50 -6.78 1.76 -13.86
N PRO A 51 -6.98 2.85 -13.09
CA PRO A 51 -7.84 3.92 -13.55
C PRO A 51 -7.20 4.67 -14.73
N GLU A 52 -8.05 5.31 -15.52
CA GLU A 52 -7.60 6.22 -16.57
C GLU A 52 -6.87 7.42 -15.94
N TYR A 53 -5.83 7.87 -16.63
CA TYR A 53 -5.10 9.07 -16.27
C TYR A 53 -5.91 10.32 -16.60
N ASP A 54 -5.97 11.23 -15.64
CA ASP A 54 -6.51 12.57 -15.84
C ASP A 54 -5.40 13.62 -15.69
N SER A 55 -5.48 14.67 -16.50
CA SER A 55 -4.50 15.76 -16.54
C SER A 55 -4.39 16.59 -15.25
N SER A 56 -5.35 16.47 -14.33
CA SER A 56 -5.22 17.06 -12.99
C SER A 56 -4.18 16.37 -12.11
N LEU A 57 -3.76 15.15 -12.47
CA LEU A 57 -2.72 14.39 -11.76
C LEU A 57 -1.36 14.62 -12.41
N LYS A 58 -0.32 14.71 -11.59
CA LYS A 58 1.06 14.86 -12.03
C LYS A 58 1.57 13.59 -12.69
N LEU A 59 2.16 13.71 -13.88
CA LEU A 59 2.98 12.64 -14.46
C LEU A 59 4.34 12.56 -13.76
N CYS A 60 4.75 11.34 -13.41
CA CYS A 60 6.08 11.09 -12.90
C CYS A 60 7.13 11.27 -14.01
N PRO A 61 8.21 12.04 -13.80
CA PRO A 61 9.30 12.11 -14.75
C PRO A 61 9.97 10.74 -14.93
N GLU A 62 10.19 10.32 -16.17
CA GLU A 62 10.71 8.98 -16.52
C GLU A 62 12.02 8.62 -15.79
N ALA A 63 12.92 9.60 -15.64
CA ALA A 63 14.18 9.44 -14.92
C ALA A 63 14.01 8.97 -13.46
N MET A 64 12.85 9.21 -12.85
CA MET A 64 12.56 8.86 -11.46
C MET A 64 12.07 7.42 -11.30
N LEU A 65 11.53 6.80 -12.35
CA LEU A 65 10.87 5.48 -12.26
C LEU A 65 11.80 4.37 -11.73
N LYS A 66 13.07 4.39 -12.12
CA LYS A 66 14.05 3.34 -11.76
C LYS A 66 14.55 3.38 -10.31
N TYR A 67 14.34 4.47 -9.58
CA TYR A 67 14.92 4.66 -8.24
C TYR A 67 13.88 4.80 -7.14
N ARG A 68 12.63 4.42 -7.42
CA ARG A 68 11.48 4.77 -6.60
C ARG A 68 10.61 3.55 -6.33
N TYR A 69 9.81 3.66 -5.29
CA TYR A 69 8.79 2.67 -4.98
C TYR A 69 7.56 2.93 -5.85
N LEU A 70 7.09 1.89 -6.53
CA LEU A 70 5.88 1.96 -7.34
C LEU A 70 4.73 1.32 -6.55
N LYS A 71 3.88 2.15 -5.95
CA LYS A 71 2.65 1.69 -5.31
C LYS A 71 1.61 1.39 -6.38
N ARG A 72 1.06 0.18 -6.37
CA ARG A 72 0.02 -0.26 -7.32
C ARG A 72 -1.31 -0.37 -6.58
N ALA A 73 -2.41 -0.24 -7.31
CA ALA A 73 -3.71 -0.58 -6.78
C ALA A 73 -3.70 -2.03 -6.28
N THR A 74 -4.02 -2.24 -5.01
CA THR A 74 -4.12 -3.55 -4.37
C THR A 74 -5.56 -3.83 -3.97
N HIS A 75 -5.98 -5.08 -4.10
CA HIS A 75 -7.30 -5.51 -3.66
C HIS A 75 -7.32 -5.75 -2.14
N LEU A 76 -7.95 -4.85 -1.38
CA LEU A 76 -8.16 -5.01 0.06
C LEU A 76 -9.53 -5.63 0.42
N TYR A 77 -10.41 -5.91 -0.56
CA TYR A 77 -11.80 -6.28 -0.30
C TYR A 77 -12.21 -7.63 -0.91
N HIS A 78 -13.06 -8.37 -0.17
CA HIS A 78 -13.31 -9.83 -0.32
C HIS A 78 -14.29 -10.29 -1.43
N ASN A 79 -14.84 -9.41 -2.30
CA ASN A 79 -15.86 -9.76 -3.31
C ASN A 79 -15.54 -9.24 -4.73
N ALA A 80 -15.05 -10.10 -5.62
CA ALA A 80 -14.34 -9.71 -6.85
C ALA A 80 -15.06 -8.77 -7.85
N GLN A 81 -16.39 -8.81 -7.99
CA GLN A 81 -17.11 -8.14 -9.09
C GLN A 81 -17.52 -6.67 -8.80
N GLU A 82 -17.89 -6.33 -7.56
CA GLU A 82 -18.14 -4.93 -7.14
C GLU A 82 -16.84 -4.19 -6.74
N ASN A 83 -15.73 -4.93 -6.64
CA ASN A 83 -14.50 -4.46 -6.02
C ASN A 83 -13.48 -3.83 -6.96
N GLY A 84 -13.53 -4.09 -8.28
CA GLY A 84 -12.63 -3.43 -9.24
C GLY A 84 -12.86 -1.92 -9.29
N LYS A 85 -14.13 -1.51 -9.38
CA LYS A 85 -14.53 -0.10 -9.35
C LYS A 85 -14.13 0.57 -8.02
N PHE A 86 -14.43 -0.06 -6.89
CA PHE A 86 -14.08 0.48 -5.58
C PHE A 86 -12.56 0.63 -5.43
N ALA A 87 -11.77 -0.37 -5.83
CA ALA A 87 -10.31 -0.30 -5.79
C ALA A 87 -9.76 0.82 -6.67
N ARG A 88 -10.32 1.03 -7.87
CA ARG A 88 -9.98 2.16 -8.75
C ARG A 88 -10.29 3.51 -8.10
N GLU A 89 -11.48 3.65 -7.53
CA GLU A 89 -11.92 4.88 -6.88
C GLU A 89 -11.07 5.19 -5.65
N ALA A 90 -10.77 4.20 -4.81
CA ALA A 90 -9.88 4.34 -3.67
C ALA A 90 -8.46 4.73 -4.10
N PHE A 91 -7.93 4.08 -5.15
CA PHE A 91 -6.60 4.40 -5.67
C PHE A 91 -6.54 5.81 -6.28
N LEU A 92 -7.59 6.27 -6.97
CA LEU A 92 -7.70 7.64 -7.43
C LEU A 92 -7.86 8.64 -6.28
N ALA A 93 -8.58 8.28 -5.22
CA ALA A 93 -8.69 9.10 -4.02
C ALA A 93 -7.32 9.27 -3.36
N GLU A 94 -6.55 8.20 -3.20
CA GLU A 94 -5.18 8.27 -2.69
C GLU A 94 -4.30 9.16 -3.59
N ALA A 95 -4.37 9.01 -4.92
CA ALA A 95 -3.62 9.85 -5.85
C ALA A 95 -3.93 11.35 -5.63
N LYS A 96 -5.21 11.71 -5.42
CA LYS A 96 -5.63 13.09 -5.14
C LYS A 96 -5.12 13.62 -3.80
N VAL A 97 -5.03 12.75 -2.79
CA VAL A 97 -4.38 13.11 -1.52
C VAL A 97 -2.92 13.47 -1.78
N TYR A 98 -2.19 12.64 -2.52
CA TYR A 98 -0.80 12.94 -2.88
C TYR A 98 -0.64 14.21 -3.72
N GLU A 99 -1.57 14.57 -4.60
CA GLU A 99 -1.56 15.86 -5.30
C GLU A 99 -1.66 17.05 -4.34
N THR A 100 -2.47 16.93 -3.29
CA THR A 100 -2.58 17.96 -2.24
C THR A 100 -1.29 18.06 -1.44
N LEU A 101 -0.71 16.91 -1.06
CA LEU A 101 0.55 16.82 -0.31
C LEU A 101 1.76 17.30 -1.12
N LEU A 102 1.75 17.07 -2.44
CA LEU A 102 2.79 17.55 -3.33
C LEU A 102 2.88 19.08 -3.35
N LYS A 103 1.72 19.76 -3.28
CA LYS A 103 1.64 21.23 -3.22
C LYS A 103 2.05 21.78 -1.86
N ASN A 104 1.96 20.97 -0.81
CA ASN A 104 2.22 21.34 0.58
C ASN A 104 3.18 20.31 1.22
N PRO A 105 4.46 20.27 0.80
CA PRO A 105 5.38 19.23 1.24
C PRO A 105 5.75 19.38 2.71
N HIS A 106 5.89 18.25 3.41
CA HIS A 106 6.35 18.18 4.80
C HIS A 106 7.42 17.09 4.94
N PRO A 107 8.49 17.29 5.73
CA PRO A 107 9.57 16.31 5.89
C PRO A 107 9.10 14.94 6.41
N ASN A 108 8.08 14.92 7.29
CA ASN A 108 7.55 13.68 7.89
C ASN A 108 6.39 13.06 7.08
N ILE A 109 6.28 13.37 5.79
CA ILE A 109 5.28 12.80 4.86
C ILE A 109 5.97 12.28 3.61
N ALA A 110 5.49 11.13 3.11
CA ALA A 110 6.07 10.47 1.95
C ALA A 110 6.14 11.39 0.74
N LYS A 111 7.32 11.43 0.10
CA LYS A 111 7.48 12.22 -1.11
C LYS A 111 6.96 11.48 -2.33
N TYR A 112 5.90 12.04 -2.93
CA TYR A 112 5.30 11.64 -4.19
C TYR A 112 5.96 12.33 -5.40
N TRP A 113 6.15 11.57 -6.48
CA TRP A 113 6.79 12.05 -7.71
C TRP A 113 5.82 12.19 -8.89
N GLY A 114 4.62 11.60 -8.79
CA GLY A 114 3.63 11.56 -9.85
C GLY A 114 3.13 10.14 -10.14
N CYS A 115 2.15 10.07 -11.03
CA CYS A 115 1.61 8.86 -11.61
C CYS A 115 2.57 8.29 -12.67
N HIS A 116 2.78 6.98 -12.65
CA HIS A 116 3.34 6.25 -13.77
C HIS A 116 2.21 5.83 -14.71
N VAL A 117 2.22 6.32 -15.95
CA VAL A 117 1.13 6.14 -16.91
C VAL A 117 1.62 5.38 -18.14
N VAL A 118 0.86 4.38 -18.58
CA VAL A 118 1.14 3.59 -19.78
C VAL A 118 -0.15 3.41 -20.56
N ASN A 119 -0.15 3.81 -21.84
CA ASN A 119 -1.32 3.74 -22.73
C ASN A 119 -2.58 4.44 -22.16
N GLY A 120 -2.40 5.54 -21.43
CA GLY A 120 -3.51 6.30 -20.83
C GLY A 120 -4.01 5.79 -19.48
N SER A 121 -3.49 4.67 -18.96
CA SER A 121 -3.87 4.12 -17.65
C SER A 121 -2.78 4.36 -16.59
N ILE A 122 -3.19 4.67 -15.37
CA ILE A 122 -2.29 4.83 -14.22
C ILE A 122 -1.86 3.44 -13.73
N ARG A 123 -0.60 3.08 -13.98
CA ARG A 123 0.01 1.82 -13.56
C ARG A 123 0.46 1.81 -12.10
N GLY A 124 0.63 2.98 -11.51
CA GLY A 124 1.03 3.13 -10.11
C GLY A 124 1.36 4.56 -9.71
N LEU A 125 1.42 4.80 -8.41
CA LEU A 125 1.93 6.03 -7.79
C LEU A 125 3.42 5.86 -7.51
N VAL A 126 4.23 6.84 -7.89
CA VAL A 126 5.68 6.77 -7.73
C VAL A 126 6.09 7.52 -6.48
N LEU A 127 6.54 6.79 -5.47
CA LEU A 127 6.91 7.30 -4.14
C LEU A 127 8.41 7.15 -3.91
N SER A 128 8.96 7.98 -3.02
CA SER A 128 10.33 7.78 -2.56
C SER A 128 10.48 6.43 -1.87
N LYS A 129 11.62 5.76 -2.10
CA LYS A 129 11.95 4.51 -1.44
C LYS A 129 12.68 4.82 -0.14
N TYR A 130 12.31 4.12 0.92
CA TYR A 130 12.89 4.28 2.26
C TYR A 130 13.44 2.94 2.76
N ALA A 131 14.10 2.95 3.91
CA ALA A 131 14.89 1.81 4.37
C ALA A 131 14.05 0.70 5.01
N MET A 132 13.27 1.05 6.03
CA MET A 132 12.50 0.10 6.84
C MET A 132 11.39 0.83 7.60
N THR A 133 10.33 0.11 7.96
CA THR A 133 9.23 0.60 8.80
C THR A 133 9.70 0.92 10.22
N LEU A 134 8.92 1.71 10.97
CA LEU A 134 9.17 1.94 12.39
C LEU A 134 9.10 0.62 13.18
N GLU A 135 8.22 -0.31 12.80
CA GLU A 135 8.14 -1.65 13.40
C GLU A 135 9.47 -2.42 13.26
N GLU A 136 10.02 -2.45 12.05
CA GLU A 136 11.30 -3.09 11.77
C GLU A 136 12.44 -2.35 12.47
N ARG A 137 12.42 -1.02 12.47
CA ARG A 137 13.41 -0.18 13.14
C ARG A 137 13.48 -0.47 14.63
N VAL A 138 12.34 -0.62 15.32
CA VAL A 138 12.29 -0.97 16.74
C VAL A 138 12.84 -2.38 16.98
N ARG A 139 12.56 -3.34 16.09
CA ARG A 139 13.06 -4.73 16.20
C ARG A 139 14.58 -4.85 16.08
N THR A 140 15.28 -3.87 15.50
CA THR A 140 16.75 -3.87 15.46
C THR A 140 17.40 -3.82 16.84
N GLY A 141 16.70 -3.31 17.86
CA GLY A 141 17.24 -3.10 19.20
C GLY A 141 18.25 -1.95 19.31
N VAL A 142 18.58 -1.28 18.20
CA VAL A 142 19.43 -0.08 18.21
C VAL A 142 18.65 1.07 18.85
N PRO A 143 19.24 1.84 19.79
CA PRO A 143 18.57 2.98 20.40
C PRO A 143 17.98 3.93 19.37
N LEU A 144 16.77 4.41 19.63
CA LEU A 144 16.04 5.40 18.84
C LEU A 144 15.74 6.58 19.76
N ASP A 145 15.92 7.81 19.27
CA ASP A 145 15.41 8.98 19.98
C ASP A 145 13.89 9.01 19.88
N THR A 146 13.24 8.43 20.90
CA THR A 146 11.79 8.27 20.94
C THR A 146 11.06 9.60 21.07
N GLU A 147 11.64 10.58 21.76
CA GLU A 147 11.01 11.89 21.95
C GLU A 147 10.97 12.66 20.63
N LEU A 148 12.10 12.70 19.92
CA LEU A 148 12.17 13.30 18.60
C LEU A 148 11.24 12.57 17.61
N CYS A 149 11.29 11.24 17.59
CA CYS A 149 10.45 10.44 16.69
C CYS A 149 8.95 10.71 16.89
N LEU A 150 8.47 10.69 18.14
CA LEU A 150 7.07 10.99 18.46
C LEU A 150 6.68 12.43 18.09
N LYS A 151 7.57 13.39 18.37
CA LYS A 151 7.34 14.79 18.00
C LYS A 151 7.14 14.92 16.48
N GLU A 152 8.00 14.28 15.69
CA GLU A 152 7.95 14.39 14.24
C GLU A 152 6.77 13.67 13.59
N ILE A 153 6.37 12.52 14.14
CA ILE A 153 5.12 11.86 13.75
C ILE A 153 3.95 12.81 14.00
N LYS A 154 3.92 13.47 15.17
CA LYS A 154 2.90 14.46 15.52
C LYS A 154 2.92 15.65 14.57
N ASP A 155 4.10 16.22 14.26
CA ASP A 155 4.23 17.34 13.32
C ASP A 155 3.65 16.96 11.93
N GLY A 156 3.92 15.74 11.45
CA GLY A 156 3.34 15.23 10.20
C GLY A 156 1.81 15.09 10.24
N ILE A 157 1.25 14.60 11.35
CA ILE A 157 -0.20 14.49 11.55
C ILE A 157 -0.87 15.88 11.62
N GLU A 158 -0.28 16.82 12.36
CA GLU A 158 -0.77 18.19 12.45
C GLU A 158 -0.76 18.88 11.08
N HIS A 159 0.29 18.63 10.28
CA HIS A 159 0.35 19.09 8.89
C HIS A 159 -0.81 18.54 8.05
N LEU A 160 -1.10 17.24 8.12
CA LEU A 160 -2.25 16.64 7.43
C LEU A 160 -3.56 17.32 7.84
N HIS A 161 -3.80 17.44 9.15
CA HIS A 161 -5.02 18.09 9.66
C HIS A 161 -5.13 19.55 9.22
N SER A 162 -4.02 20.28 9.12
CA SER A 162 -4.01 21.67 8.64
C SER A 162 -4.48 21.80 7.19
N LEU A 163 -4.36 20.73 6.39
CA LEU A 163 -4.85 20.62 5.01
C LEU A 163 -6.28 20.07 4.92
N GLY A 164 -6.93 19.83 6.06
CA GLY A 164 -8.23 19.16 6.15
C GLY A 164 -8.17 17.64 5.98
N LEU A 165 -6.97 17.04 5.95
CA LEU A 165 -6.79 15.61 5.70
C LEU A 165 -6.66 14.84 7.02
N THR A 166 -7.41 13.74 7.15
CA THR A 166 -7.26 12.77 8.25
C THR A 166 -6.81 11.43 7.69
N HIS A 167 -5.68 10.88 8.18
CA HIS A 167 -5.10 9.66 7.62
C HIS A 167 -5.90 8.38 7.93
N ASN A 168 -6.49 8.28 9.12
CA ASN A 168 -7.28 7.13 9.62
C ASN A 168 -6.57 5.77 9.83
N ASP A 169 -5.28 5.65 9.54
CA ASP A 169 -4.56 4.36 9.66
C ASP A 169 -3.10 4.55 10.09
N ILE A 170 -2.87 5.38 11.11
CA ILE A 170 -1.54 5.61 11.67
C ILE A 170 -1.16 4.46 12.60
N HIS A 171 -0.19 3.66 12.18
CA HIS A 171 0.49 2.65 13.01
C HIS A 171 1.93 2.44 12.55
N GLN A 172 2.73 1.67 13.32
CA GLN A 172 4.18 1.53 13.12
C GLN A 172 4.63 0.93 11.77
N ARG A 173 3.71 0.40 10.95
CA ARG A 173 4.02 -0.11 9.60
C ARG A 173 3.73 0.93 8.50
N ASN A 174 2.88 1.91 8.78
CA ASN A 174 2.59 3.06 7.91
C ASN A 174 3.47 4.27 8.27
N ILE A 175 4.53 4.02 9.03
CA ILE A 175 5.59 4.97 9.32
C ILE A 175 6.89 4.31 8.87
N ILE A 176 7.63 4.97 7.99
CA ILE A 176 8.90 4.47 7.46
C ILE A 176 10.04 5.40 7.87
N MET A 177 11.22 4.83 8.12
CA MET A 177 12.39 5.59 8.52
C MET A 177 13.20 5.99 7.28
N ASP A 178 13.54 7.28 7.19
CA ASP A 178 14.43 7.77 6.16
C ASP A 178 15.91 7.45 6.45
N ALA A 179 16.80 7.90 5.56
CA ALA A 179 18.24 7.64 5.70
C ALA A 179 18.88 8.35 6.91
N ALA A 180 18.18 9.32 7.51
CA ALA A 180 18.61 10.05 8.69
C ALA A 180 17.90 9.57 9.98
N ASP A 181 17.23 8.41 9.93
CA ASP A 181 16.46 7.82 11.03
C ASP A 181 15.31 8.73 11.51
N ARG A 182 14.70 9.47 10.57
CA ARG A 182 13.53 10.34 10.80
C ARG A 182 12.25 9.64 10.30
N PRO A 183 11.11 9.76 11.01
CA PRO A 183 9.88 9.10 10.63
C PRO A 183 9.17 9.83 9.49
N VAL A 184 8.61 9.05 8.57
CA VAL A 184 7.86 9.51 7.41
C VAL A 184 6.55 8.73 7.33
N ILE A 185 5.42 9.45 7.35
CA ILE A 185 4.08 8.88 7.21
C ILE A 185 3.85 8.50 5.74
N ILE A 186 3.41 7.27 5.52
CA ILE A 186 3.11 6.69 4.20
C ILE A 186 1.69 6.11 4.19
N ASP A 187 1.21 5.71 3.02
CA ASP A 187 0.01 4.88 2.84
C ASP A 187 -1.33 5.57 3.15
N PHE A 188 -1.84 6.34 2.18
CA PHE A 188 -3.00 7.22 2.38
C PHE A 188 -4.31 6.63 1.85
N ASP A 189 -4.42 5.31 1.70
CA ASP A 189 -5.58 4.63 1.09
C ASP A 189 -6.91 4.87 1.83
N THR A 190 -6.84 5.14 3.14
CA THR A 190 -8.02 5.39 4.00
C THR A 190 -8.17 6.86 4.36
N CYS A 191 -7.36 7.74 3.77
CA CYS A 191 -7.36 9.16 4.07
C CYS A 191 -8.65 9.84 3.57
N VAL A 192 -9.22 10.69 4.40
CA VAL A 192 -10.43 11.47 4.09
C VAL A 192 -10.16 12.96 4.25
N SER A 193 -10.88 13.77 3.46
CA SER A 193 -10.90 15.23 3.49
C SER A 193 -12.23 15.76 4.01
#